data_AF-A0A6J4UR50-F1
#
_entry.id   AF-A0A6J4UR50-F1
#
_cell.length_a   1.000
_cell.length_b   1.000
_cell.length_c   1.000
_cell.angle_alpha   90.00
_cell.angle_beta   90.00
_cell.angle_gamma   90.00
#
_symmetry.space_group_name_H-M   'P 1'
#
loop_
_entity.id
_entity.type
_entity.pdbx_description
1 polymer ?
#
loop_
_entity_poly.entity_id
_entity_poly.type
_entity_poly.pdbx_seq_one_letter_code
_entity_poly.pdbx_strand_id
1 'polypeptide(L)' 'AEGSTVRLGLIDMGAVDDWAPLAALSADGMSVVPTLAFGPHKDVEAFRAAREAGITRVVSNGAFHADTLGLIDRYARQT' A
#
# COMPACT_ATOMS: atom_id res chain seq x y z
N ALA A 1 -7.79 -9.18 -25.54
CA ALA A 1 -7.81 -9.34 -24.07
C ALA A 1 -7.98 -7.96 -23.48
N GLU A 2 -9.11 -7.67 -22.84
CA GLU A 2 -9.28 -6.39 -22.14
C GLU A 2 -8.22 -6.33 -21.03
N GLY A 3 -7.39 -5.28 -21.06
CA GLY A 3 -6.31 -5.11 -20.09
C GLY A 3 -6.89 -4.92 -18.69
N SER A 4 -6.50 -5.75 -17.72
CA SER A 4 -6.92 -5.54 -16.34
C SER A 4 -6.36 -4.20 -15.84
N THR A 5 -7.24 -3.30 -15.41
CA THR A 5 -6.84 -2.05 -14.78
C THR A 5 -6.58 -2.31 -13.30
N VAL A 6 -5.36 -2.06 -12.83
CA VAL A 6 -5.03 -2.16 -11.41
C VAL A 6 -5.80 -1.09 -10.64
N ARG A 7 -6.51 -1.49 -9.57
CA ARG A 7 -7.34 -0.60 -8.75
C ARG A 7 -6.82 -0.38 -7.33
N LEU A 8 -5.90 -1.23 -6.89
CA LEU A 8 -5.26 -1.18 -5.58
C LEU A 8 -3.91 -1.89 -5.67
N GLY A 9 -2.85 -1.24 -5.18
CA GLY A 9 -1.57 -1.91 -4.90
C GLY A 9 -1.57 -2.43 -3.46
N LEU A 10 -1.16 -3.67 -3.25
CA LEU A 10 -1.03 -4.26 -1.92
C LEU A 10 0.44 -4.59 -1.65
N ILE A 11 0.96 -4.17 -0.48
CA ILE A 11 2.39 -4.26 -0.16
C ILE A 11 2.56 -4.92 1.22
N ASP A 12 3.25 -6.06 1.26
CA ASP A 12 3.77 -6.61 2.51
C ASP A 12 5.09 -5.90 2.84
N MET A 13 5.08 -5.13 3.94
CA MET A 13 6.25 -4.38 4.38
C MET A 13 7.43 -5.27 4.75
N GLY A 14 7.18 -6.51 5.17
CA GLY A 14 8.24 -7.47 5.48
C GLY A 14 9.01 -7.96 4.25
N ALA A 15 8.50 -7.70 3.05
CA ALA A 15 9.13 -8.03 1.79
C ALA A 15 9.78 -6.81 1.09
N VAL A 16 9.78 -5.64 1.73
CA VAL A 16 10.32 -4.40 1.15
C VAL A 16 11.69 -4.11 1.74
N ASP A 17 12.73 -4.28 0.93
CA ASP A 17 14.10 -3.92 1.29
C ASP A 17 14.41 -2.43 1.00
N ASP A 18 13.75 -1.84 0.00
CA ASP A 18 13.94 -0.44 -0.41
C ASP A 18 12.60 0.22 -0.80
N TRP A 19 12.35 1.40 -0.22
CA TRP A 19 11.15 2.20 -0.41
C TRP A 19 11.29 3.24 -1.53
N ALA A 20 12.51 3.51 -2.02
CA ALA A 20 12.77 4.55 -3.01
C ALA A 20 12.00 4.35 -4.34
N PRO A 21 11.86 3.11 -4.89
CA PRO A 21 11.07 2.91 -6.11
C PRO A 21 9.58 3.25 -5.93
N LEU A 22 9.02 3.01 -4.74
CA LEU A 22 7.63 3.35 -4.43
C LEU A 22 7.43 4.87 -4.31
N ALA A 23 8.42 5.57 -3.77
CA ALA A 23 8.42 7.03 -3.72
C ALA A 23 8.45 7.65 -5.13
N ALA A 24 9.22 7.06 -6.06
CA ALA A 24 9.28 7.52 -7.45
C ALA A 24 7.94 7.38 -8.20
N LEU A 25 7.21 6.29 -7.97
CA LEU A 25 5.86 6.09 -8.54
C LEU A 25 4.87 7.16 -8.09
N SER A 26 5.01 7.63 -6.84
CA SER A 26 4.20 8.74 -6.32
C SER A 26 4.58 10.08 -6.95
N ALA A 27 5.86 10.30 -7.26
CA ALA A 27 6.38 11.55 -7.84
C ALA A 27 6.05 11.72 -9.33
N ASP A 28 6.03 10.64 -10.11
CA ASP A 28 5.83 10.67 -11.57
C ASP A 28 4.37 10.83 -12.01
N GLY A 29 3.44 11.16 -11.10
CA GLY A 29 2.02 11.34 -11.44
C GLY A 29 1.29 10.02 -11.74
N MET A 30 1.97 8.87 -11.64
CA MET A 30 1.36 7.53 -11.56
C MET A 30 0.64 7.27 -10.22
N SER A 31 0.44 8.34 -9.42
CA SER A 31 -0.34 8.50 -8.19
C SER A 31 -1.85 8.16 -8.32
N VAL A 32 -2.22 7.41 -9.35
CA VAL A 32 -3.60 7.13 -9.71
C VAL A 32 -4.07 5.80 -9.10
N VAL A 33 -3.18 4.95 -8.60
CA VAL A 33 -3.58 3.70 -7.95
C VAL A 33 -3.30 3.81 -6.45
N PRO A 34 -4.33 3.75 -5.58
CA PRO A 34 -4.12 3.74 -4.14
C PRO A 34 -3.32 2.51 -3.72
N THR A 35 -2.52 2.64 -2.68
CA THR A 35 -1.68 1.56 -2.15
C THR A 35 -1.96 1.30 -0.68
N LEU A 36 -2.12 0.03 -0.32
CA LEU A 36 -2.28 -0.45 1.05
C LEU A 36 -1.06 -1.26 1.44
N ALA A 37 -0.30 -0.79 2.42
CA ALA A 37 0.80 -1.53 3.02
C ALA A 37 0.41 -2.13 4.38
N PHE A 38 0.89 -3.33 4.67
CA PHE A 38 0.69 -4.00 5.95
C PHE A 38 1.99 -4.61 6.48
N GLY A 39 2.18 -4.59 7.80
CA GLY A 39 3.39 -5.12 8.42
C GLY A 39 3.30 -5.31 9.95
N PRO A 40 4.37 -5.80 10.60
CA PRO A 40 4.42 -5.93 12.06
C PRO A 40 4.27 -4.56 12.73
N HIS A 41 3.30 -4.42 13.65
CA HIS A 41 3.04 -3.13 14.34
C HIS A 41 4.22 -2.61 15.17
N LYS A 42 5.16 -3.49 15.53
CA LYS A 42 6.38 -3.16 16.25
C LYS A 42 7.47 -2.55 15.36
N ASP A 43 7.32 -2.64 14.04
CA ASP A 43 8.27 -2.10 13.07
C ASP A 43 7.92 -0.64 12.74
N VAL A 44 8.17 0.24 13.71
CA VAL A 44 7.82 1.66 13.61
C VAL A 44 8.57 2.34 12.47
N GLU A 45 9.80 1.90 12.19
CA GLU A 45 10.65 2.46 11.13
C GLU A 45 10.10 2.14 9.75
N ALA A 46 9.72 0.88 9.48
CA ALA A 46 9.08 0.53 8.22
C ALA A 46 7.74 1.27 8.03
N PHE A 47 6.97 1.48 9.11
CA PHE A 47 5.72 2.26 9.04
C PHE A 47 5.97 3.72 8.67
N ARG A 48 7.07 4.29 9.16
CA ARG A 48 7.47 5.65 8.84
C ARG A 48 7.96 5.73 7.39
N ALA A 49 8.85 4.83 6.98
CA ALA A 49 9.39 4.77 5.62
C ALA A 49 8.27 4.60 4.57
N ALA A 50 7.30 3.71 4.83
CA ALA A 50 6.14 3.53 3.95
C ALA A 50 5.32 4.82 3.78
N ARG A 51 5.09 5.57 4.86
CA ARG A 51 4.36 6.85 4.77
C ARG A 51 5.15 7.91 4.01
N GLU A 52 6.45 8.01 4.27
CA GLU A 52 7.34 8.93 3.59
C GLU A 52 7.46 8.61 2.08
N ALA A 53 7.32 7.32 1.71
CA ALA A 53 7.24 6.87 0.32
C ALA A 53 5.89 7.16 -0.38
N GLY A 54 4.92 7.78 0.32
CA GLY A 54 3.65 8.17 -0.28
C GLY A 54 2.57 7.09 -0.28
N ILE A 55 2.72 6.02 0.50
CA ILE A 55 1.71 4.96 0.59
C ILE A 55 0.38 5.52 1.12
N THR A 56 -0.72 5.25 0.39
CA THR A 56 -2.07 5.74 0.74
C THR A 56 -2.52 5.31 2.13
N ARG A 57 -2.30 4.04 2.49
CA ARG A 57 -2.66 3.52 3.81
C ARG A 57 -1.65 2.50 4.31
N VAL A 58 -1.27 2.62 5.58
CA VAL A 58 -0.43 1.65 6.30
C VAL A 58 -1.20 1.09 7.50
N VAL A 59 -1.23 -0.24 7.65
CA VAL A 59 -1.91 -0.94 8.76
C VAL A 59 -1.01 -2.04 9.35
N SER A 60 -1.34 -2.54 10.53
CA SER A 60 -0.65 -3.72 11.09
C SER A 60 -1.14 -5.02 10.46
N ASN A 61 -0.36 -6.09 10.55
CA ASN A 61 -0.80 -7.44 10.15
C ASN A 61 -2.11 -7.84 10.83
N GLY A 62 -2.26 -7.55 12.13
CA GLY A 62 -3.49 -7.85 12.87
C GLY A 62 -4.69 -7.09 12.33
N ALA A 63 -4.53 -5.79 12.05
CA ALA A 63 -5.60 -4.97 11.48
C ALA A 63 -5.95 -5.39 10.04
N PHE A 64 -4.94 -5.73 9.23
CA PHE A 64 -5.14 -6.22 7.87
C PHE A 64 -5.93 -7.53 7.86
N HIS A 65 -5.52 -8.53 8.63
CA HIS A 65 -6.21 -9.82 8.69
C HIS A 65 -7.61 -9.73 9.31
N ALA A 66 -7.82 -8.83 10.28
CA ALA A 66 -9.12 -8.63 10.90
C ALA A 66 -10.17 -8.04 9.93
N ASP A 67 -9.74 -7.20 8.97
CA ASP A 67 -10.66 -6.48 8.08
C ASP A 67 -10.11 -6.36 6.65
N THR A 68 -9.62 -7.46 6.07
CA THR A 68 -9.03 -7.42 4.72
C THR A 68 -10.03 -6.94 3.68
N LEU A 69 -11.27 -7.44 3.75
CA LEU A 69 -12.31 -7.10 2.77
C LEU A 69 -12.75 -5.65 2.88
N GLY A 70 -12.95 -5.12 4.09
CA GLY A 70 -13.32 -3.72 4.29
C GLY A 70 -12.20 -2.76 3.88
N LEU A 71 -10.94 -3.13 4.11
CA LEU A 71 -9.79 -2.37 3.63
C LEU A 71 -9.72 -2.36 2.10
N ILE A 72 -9.91 -3.51 1.45
CA ILE A 72 -9.91 -3.57 -0.02
C ILE A 72 -11.08 -2.75 -0.59
N ASP A 73 -12.29 -2.92 -0.09
CA ASP A 73 -13.47 -2.18 -0.56
C ASP A 73 -13.29 -0.66 -0.42
N ARG A 74 -12.74 -0.23 0.71
CA ARG A 74 -12.51 1.19 1.01
C ARG A 74 -11.47 1.84 0.10
N TYR A 75 -10.39 1.12 -0.22
CA TYR A 75 -9.25 1.72 -0.92
C TYR A 75 -9.16 1.35 -2.39
N ALA A 76 -9.79 0.28 -2.87
CA ALA A 76 -9.84 0.00 -4.30
C ALA A 76 -10.66 1.09 -5.02
N ARG A 77 -10.12 1.65 -6.10
CA ARG A 77 -10.89 2.61 -6.91
C ARG A 77 -12.06 1.92 -7.60
N GLN A 78 -13.27 2.29 -7.20
CA GLN A 78 -14.51 1.96 -7.90
C GLN A 78 -14.56 2.76 -9.22
N THR A 79 -14.95 2.11 -10.32
CA THR A 79 -15.14 2.77 -11.63
C THR A 79 -16.49 3.45 -11.72
#